data_AF-A0A2T0BQ65-F1
#
_entry.id   AF-A0A2T0BQ65-F1
#
_cell.length_a   1.000
_cell.length_b   1.000
_cell.length_c   1.000
_cell.angle_alpha   90.00
_cell.angle_beta   90.00
_cell.angle_gamma   90.00
#
_symmetry.space_group_name_H-M   'P 1'
#
loop_
_entity.id
_entity.type
_entity.pdbx_description
1 polymer ?
#
loop_
_entity_poly.entity_id
_entity_poly.type
_entity_poly.pdbx_seq_one_letter_code
_entity_poly.pdbx_strand_id
1 'polypeptide(L)'
;MIATYKNIVQLKDLQYEKYAGIIKIINAFNLGIKTTYDLAKYLHVSETFLRNAINYYKIKYGLYFEIDTYIVYFKPNLGVMKKF
;
A
#
# COMPACT_ATOMS: atom_id res chain seq x y z
N MET A 1 -7.85 -21.97 -18.68
CA MET A 1 -7.94 -20.50 -18.50
C MET A 1 -8.09 -20.05 -17.03
N ILE A 2 -8.83 -20.76 -16.16
CA ILE A 2 -9.11 -20.30 -14.78
C ILE A 2 -7.88 -20.40 -13.84
N ALA A 3 -7.07 -21.45 -13.96
CA ALA A 3 -5.88 -21.65 -13.12
C ALA A 3 -4.78 -20.60 -13.38
N THR A 4 -4.57 -20.20 -14.64
CA THR A 4 -3.60 -19.16 -15.03
C THR A 4 -3.98 -17.79 -14.47
N TYR A 5 -5.28 -17.44 -14.50
CA TYR A 5 -5.79 -16.16 -13.98
C TYR A 5 -5.61 -16.02 -12.45
N LYS A 6 -5.84 -17.11 -11.69
CA LYS A 6 -5.63 -17.10 -10.24
C LYS A 6 -4.16 -16.89 -9.85
N ASN A 7 -3.23 -17.50 -10.60
CA ASN A 7 -1.79 -17.35 -10.37
C ASN A 7 -1.30 -15.92 -10.64
N ILE A 8 -1.72 -15.28 -11.73
CA ILE A 8 -1.30 -13.88 -12.02
C ILE A 8 -1.80 -12.88 -10.99
N VAL A 9 -2.96 -13.10 -10.36
CA VAL A 9 -3.47 -12.23 -9.29
C VAL A 9 -2.60 -12.39 -8.04
N GLN A 10 -2.31 -13.62 -7.61
CA GLN A 10 -1.42 -13.87 -6.47
C GLN A 10 -0.01 -13.32 -6.70
N LEU A 11 0.52 -13.44 -7.92
CA LEU A 11 1.81 -12.85 -8.31
C LEU A 11 1.79 -11.31 -8.24
N LYS A 12 0.66 -10.66 -8.50
CA LYS A 12 0.52 -9.20 -8.33
C LYS A 12 0.47 -8.80 -6.86
N ASP A 13 -0.26 -9.55 -6.04
CA ASP A 13 -0.36 -9.32 -4.60
C ASP A 13 1.02 -9.39 -3.94
N LEU A 14 1.81 -10.42 -4.27
CA LEU A 14 3.19 -10.57 -3.82
C LEU A 14 4.09 -9.41 -4.26
N GLN A 15 3.87 -8.86 -5.46
CA GLN A 15 4.62 -7.69 -5.92
C GLN A 15 4.23 -6.41 -5.17
N TYR A 16 2.95 -6.21 -4.85
CA TYR A 16 2.53 -5.07 -4.05
C TYR A 16 3.14 -5.13 -2.66
N GLU A 17 3.14 -6.29 -2.01
CA GLU A 17 3.79 -6.47 -0.70
C GLU A 17 5.30 -6.25 -0.75
N LYS A 18 5.96 -6.68 -1.83
CA LYS A 18 7.41 -6.51 -2.01
C LYS A 18 7.82 -5.05 -2.25
N TYR A 19 7.12 -4.36 -3.16
CA TYR A 19 7.55 -3.03 -3.63
C TYR A 19 6.84 -1.88 -2.91
N ALA A 20 5.58 -2.06 -2.52
CA ALA A 20 4.75 -1.06 -1.86
C ALA A 20 4.15 -1.56 -0.53
N GLY A 21 4.90 -2.40 0.20
CA GLY A 21 4.49 -2.96 1.48
C GLY A 21 4.07 -1.91 2.51
N ILE A 22 3.12 -2.26 3.38
CA ILE A 22 2.58 -1.39 4.44
C ILE A 22 3.69 -0.76 5.30
N ILE A 23 4.72 -1.53 5.68
CA ILE A 23 5.86 -1.00 6.45
C ILE A 23 6.64 0.07 5.68
N LYS A 24 6.82 -0.10 4.36
CA LYS A 24 7.50 0.91 3.53
C LYS A 24 6.67 2.19 3.42
N ILE A 25 5.34 2.06 3.33
CA ILE A 25 4.41 3.19 3.36
C ILE A 25 4.54 3.92 4.70
N ILE A 26 4.48 3.21 5.83
CA ILE A 26 4.65 3.81 7.17
C ILE A 26 5.98 4.56 7.27
N ASN A 27 7.08 3.96 6.82
CA ASN A 27 8.40 4.60 6.83
C ASN A 27 8.44 5.89 6.00
N ALA A 28 7.82 5.91 4.82
CA ALA A 28 7.74 7.11 4.01
C ALA A 28 6.97 8.23 4.72
N PHE A 29 5.85 7.90 5.38
CA PHE A 29 5.10 8.88 6.17
C PHE A 29 5.89 9.40 7.37
N ASN A 30 6.68 8.56 8.04
CA ASN A 30 7.58 8.97 9.11
C ASN A 30 8.69 9.93 8.61
N LEU A 31 9.09 9.84 7.34
CA LEU A 31 10.01 10.77 6.68
C LEU A 31 9.34 12.06 6.19
N GLY A 32 8.04 12.25 6.47
CA GLY A 32 7.29 13.44 6.05
C GLY A 32 6.82 13.40 4.60
N ILE A 33 6.92 12.26 3.91
CA ILE A 33 6.40 12.08 2.56
C ILE A 33 4.88 11.95 2.64
N LYS A 34 4.16 12.92 2.06
CA LYS A 34 2.69 13.05 2.18
C LYS A 34 1.94 12.90 0.88
N THR A 35 2.60 13.07 -0.27
CA THR A 35 1.94 13.01 -1.57
C THR A 35 2.09 11.63 -2.19
N THR A 36 1.09 11.18 -2.94
CA THR A 36 1.16 9.91 -3.69
C THR A 36 2.30 9.92 -4.72
N TYR A 37 2.59 11.09 -5.31
CA TYR A 37 3.69 11.27 -6.26
C TYR A 37 5.04 11.02 -5.59
N ASP A 38 5.32 11.70 -4.47
CA ASP A 38 6.59 11.55 -3.75
C ASP A 38 6.72 10.15 -3.15
N LEU A 39 5.61 9.56 -2.70
CA LEU A 39 5.58 8.18 -2.23
C LEU A 39 5.94 7.19 -3.34
N ALA A 40 5.39 7.36 -4.55
CA ALA A 40 5.73 6.51 -5.70
C ALA A 40 7.23 6.64 -6.05
N LYS A 41 7.75 7.87 -6.03
CA LYS A 41 9.18 8.15 -6.25
C LYS A 41 10.08 7.50 -5.20
N TYR A 42 9.73 7.61 -3.92
CA TYR A 42 10.46 7.01 -2.80
C TYR A 42 10.47 5.48 -2.86
N LEU A 43 9.35 4.88 -3.27
CA LEU A 43 9.23 3.43 -3.41
C LEU A 43 9.81 2.90 -4.74
N HIS A 44 10.29 3.78 -5.63
CA HIS A 44 10.76 3.46 -6.98
C HIS A 44 9.74 2.66 -7.81
N VAL A 45 8.46 3.06 -7.74
CA VAL A 45 7.36 2.48 -8.51
C VAL A 45 6.61 3.56 -9.29
N SER A 46 5.81 3.16 -10.28
CA SER A 46 4.91 4.11 -10.94
C SER A 46 3.73 4.49 -10.04
N GLU A 47 3.17 5.68 -10.23
CA GLU A 47 1.95 6.09 -9.53
C GLU A 47 0.79 5.11 -9.73
N THR A 48 0.64 4.57 -10.94
CA THR A 48 -0.40 3.57 -11.24
C THR A 48 -0.19 2.29 -10.44
N PHE A 49 1.07 1.83 -10.32
CA PHE A 49 1.39 0.68 -9.48
C PHE A 49 1.03 0.94 -8.01
N LEU A 50 1.41 2.11 -7.49
CA LEU A 50 1.10 2.49 -6.11
C LEU A 50 -0.41 2.58 -5.87
N ARG A 51 -1.18 3.18 -6.79
CA ARG A 51 -2.65 3.24 -6.70
C ARG A 51 -3.27 1.84 -6.69
N ASN A 52 -2.76 0.93 -7.51
CA ASN A 52 -3.22 -0.46 -7.53
C ASN A 52 -2.88 -1.18 -6.22
N ALA A 53 -1.69 -0.96 -5.65
CA ALA A 53 -1.29 -1.51 -4.36
C ALA A 53 -2.18 -0.99 -3.22
N ILE A 54 -2.47 0.32 -3.18
CA ILE A 54 -3.38 0.91 -2.19
C ILE A 54 -4.79 0.29 -2.32
N ASN A 55 -5.28 0.12 -3.54
CA ASN A 55 -6.58 -0.51 -3.77
C ASN A 55 -6.58 -2.00 -3.36
N TYR A 56 -5.48 -2.72 -3.60
CA TYR A 56 -5.28 -4.08 -3.10
C TYR A 56 -5.40 -4.15 -1.58
N TYR A 57 -4.69 -3.29 -0.85
CA TYR A 57 -4.77 -3.25 0.62
C TYR A 57 -6.14 -2.84 1.13
N LYS A 58 -6.81 -1.92 0.46
CA LYS A 58 -8.21 -1.57 0.76
C LYS A 58 -9.15 -2.76 0.60
N ILE A 59 -8.99 -3.57 -0.45
CA ILE A 59 -9.79 -4.79 -0.64
C ILE A 59 -9.46 -5.82 0.44
N LYS A 60 -8.17 -5.94 0.82
CA LYS A 60 -7.68 -6.90 1.81
C LYS A 60 -8.06 -6.58 3.25
N TYR A 61 -8.00 -5.31 3.64
CA TYR A 61 -8.14 -4.87 5.04
C TYR A 61 -9.37 -3.97 5.29
N GLY A 62 -10.02 -3.47 4.24
CA GLY A 62 -11.16 -2.55 4.36
C GLY A 62 -10.73 -1.08 4.41
N LEU A 63 -11.31 -0.31 5.33
CA LEU A 63 -11.12 1.15 5.40
C LEU A 63 -9.77 1.55 5.97
N TYR A 64 -9.25 0.77 6.92
CA TYR A 64 -7.99 0.98 7.57
C TYR A 64 -7.37 -0.36 7.99
N PHE A 65 -6.09 -0.32 8.33
CA PHE A 65 -5.34 -1.45 8.87
C PHE A 65 -4.51 -0.99 10.06
N GLU A 66 -4.64 -1.68 11.20
CA GLU A 66 -3.83 -1.41 12.38
C GLU A 66 -2.65 -2.36 12.47
N ILE A 67 -1.47 -1.82 12.75
CA ILE A 67 -0.25 -2.58 12.96
C ILE A 67 0.60 -1.88 14.03
N ASP A 68 0.90 -2.60 15.11
CA ASP A 68 1.61 -2.09 16.28
C ASP A 68 1.05 -0.74 16.79
N THR A 69 1.85 0.32 16.69
CA THR A 69 1.52 1.70 17.07
C THR A 69 1.05 2.54 15.88
N TYR A 70 0.66 1.93 14.75
CA TYR A 70 0.23 2.63 13.55
C TYR A 70 -1.18 2.23 13.11
N ILE A 71 -1.88 3.18 12.52
CA ILE A 71 -3.12 2.98 11.76
C ILE A 71 -2.87 3.51 10.35
N VAL A 72 -3.06 2.65 9.35
CA VAL A 72 -3.00 3.01 7.93
C VAL A 72 -4.41 3.11 7.38
N TYR A 73 -4.80 4.30 6.94
CA TYR A 73 -6.09 4.57 6.32
C TYR A 73 -5.98 4.43 4.81
N PHE A 74 -6.96 3.76 4.18
CA PHE A 74 -7.09 3.68 2.72
C PHE A 74 -8.26 4.51 2.19
N LYS A 75 -9.08 5.09 3.08
CA LYS A 75 -10.17 6.02 2.77
C LYS A 75 -10.26 7.15 3.81
N PRO A 76 -10.68 8.37 3.41
CA PRO A 76 -11.01 8.82 2.05
C PRO A 76 -9.78 8.91 1.13
N ASN A 77 -8.59 8.98 1.70
CA ASN A 77 -7.28 9.01 1.06
C ASN A 77 -6.31 8.12 1.84
N LEU A 78 -5.11 7.90 1.27
CA LEU A 78 -4.05 7.18 1.98
C LEU A 78 -3.52 8.07 3.12
N GLY A 79 -3.49 7.53 4.33
CA GLY A 79 -2.93 8.21 5.50
C GLY A 79 -2.31 7.23 6.47
N VAL A 80 -1.36 7.72 7.28
CA VAL A 80 -0.76 6.95 8.37
C VAL A 80 -0.84 7.80 9.64
N MET A 81 -1.34 7.21 10.71
CA MET A 81 -1.43 7.82 12.04
C MET A 81 -0.69 6.94 13.06
N LYS A 82 0.01 7.57 14.00
CA LYS A 82 0.62 6.87 15.13
C LYS A 82 -0.36 6.86 16.31
N LYS A 83 -0.62 5.69 16.89
CA LYS A 83 -1.35 5.49 18.15
C LYS A 83 -0.45 5.97 19.29
N PHE A 84 -0.96 6.85 20.13
CA PHE A 84 -0.25 7.41 21.29
C PHE A 84 -0.01 6.35 22.36
#